data_AF-A0A5Q4D6E6-F1
#
_entry.id   AF-A0A5Q4D6E6-F1
#
_cell.length_a   1.000
_cell.length_b   1.000
_cell.length_c   1.000
_cell.angle_alpha   90.00
_cell.angle_beta   90.00
_cell.angle_gamma   90.00
#
_symmetry.space_group_name_H-M   'P 1'
#
loop_
_entity.id
_entity.type
_entity.pdbx_description
1 polymer ?
#
loop_
_entity_poly.entity_id
_entity_poly.type
_entity_poly.pdbx_seq_one_letter_code
_entity_poly.pdbx_strand_id
1 'polypeptide(L)'
;MTTLPLLLGLAAAVPQAGELPHVVEPTIVWVAVGYFVIVTAIGAWATRRTRTAGDFFVAGKGIGLIALSLSVMSATLSGFAFIGGPGLVYAIGLGAMFIILPAALTNAMGAWVLAKRLRLLAEIRRTMTLPDAIGARYRSPLAQGLAGVSILIAVVGYMATNILALGLVIDAVFGIGLGWGIWLGMGITMAYAVGGGIVAGIYTDVFQGSLMAVASVLVFLFTLRAGGGLGGISTTILSGDPGFLGPWGHLTPIAALSFFFVFGVGSLGQPHVVHKFFMLRDPLKLRWYPLMTTLALIISMLLYFGVGVAVKSLTLEGAMAPLANPDHATPLFLLGYTPLILAALVFSGVAAAIMSTVNSFMNIGAAAMMHDIPVSLGRPIRNELFWGRICTVVISVAAALLAQHSGMLVAFL
;
A
#
# COMPACT_ATOMS: atom_id res chain seq x y z
N MET A 1 -24.52 -13.70 26.29
CA MET A 1 -25.19 -13.35 25.01
C MET A 1 -25.16 -11.83 24.72
N THR A 2 -24.19 -11.07 25.24
CA THR A 2 -24.24 -9.59 25.24
C THR A 2 -23.08 -8.90 24.50
N THR A 3 -22.23 -9.64 23.79
CA THR A 3 -21.05 -9.09 23.07
C THR A 3 -21.27 -8.92 21.56
N LEU A 4 -22.32 -9.50 20.98
CA LEU A 4 -22.63 -9.41 19.55
C LEU A 4 -23.11 -8.02 19.07
N PRO A 5 -23.92 -7.24 19.83
CA PRO A 5 -24.38 -5.94 19.36
C PRO A 5 -23.31 -4.84 19.40
N LEU A 6 -22.23 -5.03 20.17
CA LEU A 6 -21.13 -4.07 20.28
C LEU A 6 -20.18 -4.12 19.06
N LEU A 7 -20.02 -5.30 18.45
CA LEU A 7 -19.29 -5.46 17.18
C LEU A 7 -20.10 -4.93 15.98
N LEU A 8 -21.43 -5.02 16.02
CA LEU A 8 -22.31 -4.45 14.99
C LEU A 8 -22.38 -2.90 15.07
N GLY A 9 -22.27 -2.32 16.26
CA GLY A 9 -22.21 -0.86 16.44
C GLY A 9 -20.94 -0.20 15.92
N LEU A 10 -19.80 -0.92 15.93
CA LEU A 10 -18.54 -0.46 15.32
C LEU A 10 -18.56 -0.54 13.79
N ALA A 11 -19.34 -1.46 13.20
CA ALA A 11 -19.55 -1.55 11.76
C ALA A 11 -20.48 -0.45 11.23
N ALA A 12 -21.41 0.05 12.05
CA ALA A 12 -22.36 1.12 11.69
C ALA A 12 -21.72 2.53 11.67
N ALA A 13 -20.49 2.68 12.17
CA ALA A 13 -19.75 3.94 12.21
C ALA A 13 -18.67 4.05 11.11
N VAL A 14 -18.62 3.10 10.18
CA VAL A 14 -17.72 3.18 9.03
C VAL A 14 -18.47 3.92 7.91
N PRO A 15 -18.03 5.13 7.50
CA PRO A 15 -18.59 5.78 6.34
C PRO A 15 -18.52 4.84 5.15
N GLN A 16 -19.59 4.76 4.35
CA GLN A 16 -19.48 4.30 2.97
C GLN A 16 -18.27 5.00 2.34
N ALA A 17 -17.55 4.32 1.45
CA ALA A 17 -16.54 4.97 0.63
C ALA A 17 -17.19 6.20 -0.02
N GLY A 18 -16.94 7.39 0.52
CA GLY A 18 -17.50 8.59 -0.07
C GLY A 18 -16.89 8.71 -1.45
N GLU A 19 -17.72 8.97 -2.45
CA GLU A 19 -17.24 9.24 -3.80
C GLU A 19 -16.14 10.29 -3.72
N LEU A 20 -14.99 10.00 -4.31
CA LEU A 20 -13.96 11.02 -4.51
C LEU A 20 -14.52 12.04 -5.49
N PRO A 21 -14.24 13.34 -5.32
CA PRO A 21 -14.71 14.34 -6.26
C PRO A 21 -14.19 14.00 -7.66
N HIS A 22 -15.07 14.08 -8.66
CA HIS A 22 -14.66 13.92 -10.05
C HIS A 22 -13.68 15.05 -10.41
N VAL A 23 -12.49 14.65 -10.84
CA VAL A 23 -11.39 15.51 -11.27
C VAL A 23 -11.09 15.31 -12.76
N VAL A 24 -12.16 15.13 -13.54
CA VAL A 24 -12.10 14.85 -14.98
C VAL A 24 -11.66 16.11 -15.73
N GLU A 25 -10.34 16.31 -15.72
CA GLU A 25 -9.68 17.44 -16.34
C GLU A 25 -8.69 16.89 -17.38
N PRO A 26 -8.65 17.42 -18.62
CA PRO A 26 -7.84 16.84 -19.70
C PRO A 26 -6.37 16.63 -19.32
N THR A 27 -5.77 17.57 -18.58
CA THR A 27 -4.39 17.46 -18.11
C THR A 27 -4.19 16.27 -17.16
N ILE A 28 -5.13 16.07 -16.23
CA ILE A 28 -5.06 14.95 -15.27
C ILE A 28 -5.19 13.63 -16.01
N VAL A 29 -6.16 13.54 -16.92
CA VAL A 29 -6.40 12.36 -17.75
C VAL A 29 -5.16 12.01 -18.58
N TRP A 30 -4.54 12.97 -19.28
CA TRP A 30 -3.38 12.69 -20.13
C TRP A 30 -2.15 12.25 -19.34
N VAL A 31 -1.91 12.84 -18.16
CA VAL A 31 -0.81 12.41 -17.28
C VAL A 31 -1.07 11.01 -16.74
N ALA A 32 -2.31 10.69 -16.34
CA ALA A 32 -2.68 9.35 -15.89
C ALA A 32 -2.52 8.30 -17.00
N VAL A 33 -2.95 8.61 -18.23
CA VAL A 33 -2.74 7.75 -19.40
C VAL A 33 -1.25 7.54 -19.65
N GLY A 34 -0.44 8.60 -19.64
CA GLY A 34 1.02 8.50 -19.79
C GLY A 34 1.66 7.62 -18.71
N TYR A 35 1.23 7.79 -17.47
CA TYR A 35 1.63 6.95 -16.35
C TYR A 35 1.30 5.45 -16.58
N PHE A 36 0.07 5.12 -16.96
CA PHE A 36 -0.33 3.75 -17.24
C PHE A 36 0.47 3.15 -18.40
N VAL A 37 0.69 3.91 -19.48
CA VAL A 37 1.51 3.48 -20.62
C VAL A 37 2.93 3.14 -20.17
N ILE A 38 3.55 3.98 -19.34
CA ILE A 38 4.91 3.73 -18.82
C ILE A 38 4.94 2.46 -17.98
N VAL A 39 4.00 2.28 -17.05
CA VAL A 39 3.94 1.09 -16.18
C VAL A 39 3.71 -0.18 -16.99
N THR A 40 2.77 -0.16 -17.93
CA THR A 40 2.53 -1.29 -18.84
C THR A 40 3.76 -1.59 -19.69
N ALA A 41 4.47 -0.59 -20.20
CA ALA A 41 5.69 -0.79 -20.98
C ALA A 41 6.81 -1.42 -20.13
N ILE A 42 7.04 -0.94 -18.90
CA ILE A 42 8.01 -1.51 -17.96
C ILE A 42 7.64 -2.97 -17.66
N GLY A 43 6.36 -3.24 -17.37
CA GLY A 43 5.86 -4.57 -17.08
C GLY A 43 6.00 -5.55 -18.25
N ALA A 44 5.65 -5.12 -19.46
CA ALA A 44 5.78 -5.91 -20.69
C ALA A 44 7.25 -6.23 -21.00
N TRP A 45 8.15 -5.26 -20.81
CA TRP A 45 9.59 -5.48 -20.95
C TRP A 45 10.13 -6.44 -19.89
N ALA A 46 9.73 -6.26 -18.62
CA ALA A 46 10.16 -7.09 -17.51
C ALA A 46 9.67 -8.53 -17.62
N THR A 47 8.50 -8.76 -18.23
CA THR A 47 7.94 -10.10 -18.49
C THR A 47 8.91 -10.99 -19.28
N ARG A 48 9.72 -10.43 -20.17
CA ARG A 48 10.73 -11.18 -20.94
C ARG A 48 11.85 -11.78 -20.07
N ARG A 49 11.99 -11.32 -18.83
CA ARG A 49 12.96 -11.83 -17.85
C ARG A 49 12.43 -12.97 -16.99
N THR A 50 11.14 -13.24 -17.02
CA THR A 50 10.52 -14.25 -16.16
C THR A 50 10.40 -15.57 -16.90
N ARG A 51 11.36 -16.49 -16.64
CA ARG A 51 11.45 -17.78 -17.34
C ARG A 51 11.23 -18.99 -16.43
N THR A 52 11.36 -18.81 -15.12
CA THR A 52 11.23 -19.87 -14.12
C THR A 52 10.30 -19.45 -12.98
N ALA A 53 9.86 -20.41 -12.17
CA ALA A 53 9.11 -20.13 -10.94
C ALA A 53 9.95 -19.29 -9.94
N GLY A 54 11.26 -19.49 -9.90
CA GLY A 54 12.18 -18.68 -9.09
C GLY A 54 12.21 -17.21 -9.53
N ASP A 55 12.14 -16.95 -10.84
CA ASP A 55 11.98 -15.58 -11.35
C ASP A 55 10.60 -15.05 -10.97
N PHE A 56 9.54 -15.82 -11.23
CA PHE A 56 8.16 -15.37 -11.03
C PHE A 56 7.86 -15.03 -9.58
N PHE A 57 8.25 -15.88 -8.62
CA PHE A 57 7.92 -15.70 -7.22
C PHE A 57 8.96 -14.90 -6.44
N VAL A 58 10.26 -15.04 -6.71
CA VAL A 58 11.33 -14.42 -5.87
C VAL A 58 12.38 -13.65 -6.67
N ALA A 59 12.07 -13.25 -7.91
CA ALA A 59 12.95 -12.49 -8.79
C ALA A 59 14.38 -13.06 -8.92
N GLY A 60 14.50 -14.39 -8.90
CA GLY A 60 15.79 -15.08 -9.01
C GLY A 60 16.79 -14.72 -7.91
N LYS A 61 16.34 -14.12 -6.80
CA LYS A 61 17.20 -13.61 -5.70
C LYS A 61 18.26 -12.61 -6.17
N GLY A 62 17.98 -11.87 -7.26
CA GLY A 62 18.94 -11.00 -7.94
C GLY A 62 18.84 -9.52 -7.59
N ILE A 63 17.95 -9.12 -6.68
CA ILE A 63 17.55 -7.72 -6.50
C ILE A 63 18.54 -6.98 -5.59
N GLY A 64 18.96 -5.79 -6.04
CA GLY A 64 19.81 -4.89 -5.25
C GLY A 64 19.02 -4.18 -4.15
N LEU A 65 19.72 -3.72 -3.11
CA LEU A 65 19.09 -3.09 -1.94
C LEU A 65 18.21 -1.88 -2.30
N ILE A 66 18.66 -1.01 -3.20
CA ILE A 66 17.91 0.22 -3.57
C ILE A 66 16.57 -0.15 -4.23
N ALA A 67 16.61 -1.05 -5.22
CA ALA A 67 15.40 -1.51 -5.90
C ALA A 67 14.47 -2.23 -4.92
N LEU A 68 15.03 -3.04 -4.01
CA LEU A 68 14.27 -3.70 -2.95
C LEU A 68 13.58 -2.67 -2.03
N SER A 69 14.32 -1.66 -1.55
CA SER A 69 13.79 -0.66 -0.62
C SER A 69 12.72 0.22 -1.27
N LEU A 70 12.91 0.65 -2.52
CA LEU A 70 11.86 1.36 -3.28
C LEU A 70 10.64 0.47 -3.51
N SER A 71 10.86 -0.82 -3.77
CA SER A 71 9.78 -1.78 -3.98
C SER A 71 9.00 -2.08 -2.69
N VAL A 72 9.68 -2.16 -1.54
CA VAL A 72 9.01 -2.24 -0.24
C VAL A 72 8.27 -0.94 0.05
N MET A 73 8.90 0.21 -0.16
CA MET A 73 8.27 1.52 0.03
C MET A 73 6.98 1.62 -0.77
N SER A 74 7.03 1.40 -2.09
CA SER A 74 5.83 1.46 -2.94
C SER A 74 4.74 0.50 -2.46
N ALA A 75 5.09 -0.76 -2.15
CA ALA A 75 4.09 -1.74 -1.74
C ALA A 75 3.50 -1.50 -0.35
N THR A 76 4.24 -0.83 0.54
CA THR A 76 3.78 -0.44 1.89
C THR A 76 2.94 0.84 1.83
N LEU A 77 3.28 1.75 0.91
CA LEU A 77 2.50 2.94 0.65
C LEU A 77 1.30 2.55 -0.20
N SER A 78 0.17 2.28 0.45
CA SER A 78 -1.10 2.09 -0.24
C SER A 78 -1.77 3.43 -0.55
N GLY A 79 -2.90 3.40 -1.25
CA GLY A 79 -3.72 4.61 -1.49
C GLY A 79 -4.11 5.34 -0.20
N PHE A 80 -4.13 4.62 0.94
CA PHE A 80 -4.29 5.22 2.27
C PHE A 80 -3.28 6.33 2.52
N ALA A 81 -1.99 6.14 2.20
CA ALA A 81 -0.97 7.14 2.53
C ALA A 81 -1.18 8.50 1.83
N PHE A 82 -1.91 8.50 0.71
CA PHE A 82 -2.15 9.68 -0.10
C PHE A 82 -3.53 10.29 0.07
N ILE A 83 -4.56 9.50 0.39
CA ILE A 83 -5.95 9.97 0.52
C ILE A 83 -6.39 9.87 1.98
N GLY A 84 -6.57 8.65 2.48
CA GLY A 84 -7.11 8.43 3.83
C GLY A 84 -6.22 8.96 4.95
N GLY A 85 -4.91 9.01 4.73
CA GLY A 85 -3.90 9.46 5.67
C GLY A 85 -4.00 10.96 5.97
N PRO A 86 -3.84 11.84 4.97
CA PRO A 86 -4.15 13.25 5.09
C PRO A 86 -5.54 13.54 5.64
N GLY A 87 -6.56 12.78 5.20
CA GLY A 87 -7.91 12.89 5.73
C GLY A 87 -7.98 12.59 7.23
N LEU A 88 -7.30 11.54 7.67
CA LEU A 88 -7.24 11.18 9.09
C LEU A 88 -6.47 12.23 9.91
N VAL A 89 -5.38 12.79 9.39
CA VAL A 89 -4.69 13.93 10.03
C VAL A 89 -5.63 15.11 10.17
N TYR A 90 -6.35 15.47 9.11
CA TYR A 90 -7.33 16.56 9.13
C TYR A 90 -8.45 16.31 10.18
N ALA A 91 -8.90 15.07 10.32
CA ALA A 91 -10.01 14.70 11.20
C ALA A 91 -9.61 14.59 12.68
N ILE A 92 -8.46 13.97 12.99
CA ILE A 92 -8.07 13.61 14.36
C ILE A 92 -6.70 14.16 14.81
N GLY A 93 -6.05 14.98 13.98
CA GLY A 93 -4.79 15.64 14.30
C GLY A 93 -3.62 14.69 14.46
N LEU A 94 -2.72 14.99 15.41
CA LEU A 94 -1.52 14.18 15.66
C LEU A 94 -1.82 12.75 16.13
N GLY A 95 -3.05 12.44 16.53
CA GLY A 95 -3.49 11.07 16.81
C GLY A 95 -3.28 10.13 15.62
N ALA A 96 -3.40 10.64 14.38
CA ALA A 96 -3.13 9.88 13.17
C ALA A 96 -1.66 9.43 13.04
N MET A 97 -0.71 10.12 13.70
CA MET A 97 0.71 9.77 13.65
C MET A 97 1.02 8.44 14.35
N PHE A 98 0.13 7.97 15.23
CA PHE A 98 0.23 6.65 15.88
C PHE A 98 -0.01 5.48 14.93
N ILE A 99 -0.37 5.74 13.67
CA ILE A 99 -0.41 4.72 12.60
C ILE A 99 0.96 4.60 11.95
N ILE A 100 1.50 5.71 11.46
CA ILE A 100 2.61 5.70 10.52
C ILE A 100 3.98 5.65 11.21
N LEU A 101 4.16 6.32 12.36
CA LEU A 101 5.43 6.27 13.11
C LEU A 101 5.75 4.85 13.61
N PRO A 102 4.79 4.11 14.21
CA PRO A 102 5.07 2.77 14.73
C PRO A 102 5.28 1.77 13.61
N ALA A 103 4.48 1.84 12.54
CA ALA A 103 4.65 1.00 11.36
C ALA A 103 6.06 1.14 10.75
N ALA A 104 6.60 2.35 10.72
CA ALA A 104 7.92 2.59 10.17
C ALA A 104 9.05 2.08 11.07
N LEU A 105 8.94 2.32 12.37
CA LEU A 105 9.88 1.80 13.35
C LEU A 105 9.96 0.27 13.24
N THR A 106 8.81 -0.39 13.22
CA THR A 106 8.78 -1.85 13.19
C THR A 106 9.17 -2.42 11.82
N ASN A 107 8.83 -1.77 10.70
CA ASN A 107 9.33 -2.17 9.37
C ASN A 107 10.87 -2.11 9.32
N ALA A 108 11.47 -1.04 9.84
CA ALA A 108 12.93 -0.92 9.95
C ALA A 108 13.53 -2.03 10.85
N MET A 109 12.89 -2.32 11.99
CA MET A 109 13.29 -3.44 12.87
C MET A 109 13.16 -4.81 12.19
N GLY A 110 12.23 -4.97 11.25
CA GLY A 110 12.04 -6.17 10.46
C GLY A 110 13.32 -6.64 9.75
N ALA A 111 14.20 -5.72 9.34
CA ALA A 111 15.50 -6.08 8.77
C ALA A 111 16.42 -6.80 9.75
N TRP A 112 16.42 -6.38 11.02
CA TRP A 112 17.28 -6.96 12.05
C TRP A 112 16.70 -8.24 12.64
N VAL A 113 15.38 -8.28 12.86
CA VAL A 113 14.71 -9.40 13.52
C VAL A 113 14.43 -10.54 12.54
N LEU A 114 13.92 -10.23 11.35
CA LEU A 114 13.38 -11.20 10.39
C LEU A 114 14.27 -11.36 9.15
N ALA A 115 14.63 -10.27 8.47
CA ALA A 115 15.18 -10.35 7.11
C ALA A 115 16.47 -11.18 7.02
N LYS A 116 17.45 -10.94 7.91
CA LYS A 116 18.72 -11.71 7.91
C LYS A 116 18.47 -13.21 8.14
N ARG A 117 17.61 -13.56 9.11
CA ARG A 117 17.32 -14.95 9.47
C ARG A 117 16.55 -15.68 8.37
N LEU A 118 15.53 -15.03 7.81
CA LEU A 118 14.75 -15.57 6.70
C LEU A 118 15.62 -15.75 5.45
N ARG A 119 16.49 -14.78 5.14
CA ARG A 119 17.36 -14.87 3.97
C ARG A 119 18.38 -16.01 4.09
N LEU A 120 18.98 -16.21 5.26
CA LEU A 120 19.87 -17.35 5.52
C LEU A 120 19.12 -18.68 5.46
N LEU A 121 17.90 -18.74 6.02
CA LEU A 121 17.06 -19.93 5.94
C LEU A 121 16.72 -20.26 4.48
N ALA A 122 16.44 -19.25 3.66
CA ALA A 122 16.16 -19.39 2.24
C ALA A 122 17.36 -19.85 1.40
N GLU A 123 18.59 -19.69 1.89
CA GLU A 123 19.79 -20.26 1.25
C GLU A 123 19.96 -21.73 1.60
N ILE A 124 19.87 -22.06 2.88
CA ILE A 124 20.11 -23.42 3.39
C ILE A 124 18.99 -24.37 2.96
N ARG A 125 17.74 -23.91 3.04
CA ARG A 125 16.53 -24.73 2.79
C ARG A 125 15.89 -24.48 1.43
N ARG A 126 16.50 -23.60 0.61
CA ARG A 126 16.01 -23.20 -0.72
C ARG A 126 14.56 -22.70 -0.70
N THR A 127 14.13 -22.11 0.42
CA THR A 127 12.74 -21.67 0.54
C THR A 127 12.44 -20.49 -0.38
N MET A 128 11.19 -20.44 -0.84
CA MET A 128 10.72 -19.42 -1.78
C MET A 128 9.62 -18.54 -1.20
N THR A 129 8.89 -19.01 -0.19
CA THR A 129 7.77 -18.29 0.41
C THR A 129 7.92 -18.19 1.94
N LEU A 130 7.10 -17.33 2.56
CA LEU A 130 7.04 -17.25 4.02
C LEU A 130 6.45 -18.52 4.66
N PRO A 131 5.35 -19.14 4.16
CA PRO A 131 4.86 -20.42 4.67
C PRO A 131 5.87 -21.56 4.57
N ASP A 132 6.62 -21.65 3.47
CA ASP A 132 7.69 -22.63 3.30
C ASP A 132 8.81 -22.42 4.34
N ALA A 133 9.20 -21.17 4.62
CA ALA A 133 10.11 -20.85 5.71
C ALA A 133 9.58 -21.27 7.10
N ILE A 134 8.27 -21.11 7.35
CA ILE A 134 7.61 -21.58 8.57
C ILE A 134 7.67 -23.11 8.66
N GLY A 135 7.31 -23.81 7.58
CA GLY A 135 7.41 -25.27 7.48
C GLY A 135 8.81 -25.78 7.77
N ALA A 136 9.83 -25.15 7.17
CA ALA A 136 11.23 -25.50 7.39
C ALA A 136 11.70 -25.23 8.82
N ARG A 137 11.25 -24.13 9.45
CA ARG A 137 11.64 -23.74 10.81
C ARG A 137 11.07 -24.67 11.88
N TYR A 138 9.82 -25.08 11.72
CA TYR A 138 9.10 -25.95 12.66
C TYR A 138 9.10 -27.44 12.26
N ARG A 139 9.66 -27.77 11.08
CA ARG A 139 9.66 -29.12 10.49
C ARG A 139 8.25 -29.72 10.42
N SER A 140 7.27 -28.89 10.06
CA SER A 140 5.85 -29.26 10.05
C SER A 140 5.20 -28.84 8.74
N PRO A 141 4.84 -29.81 7.87
CA PRO A 141 4.05 -29.55 6.67
C PRO A 141 2.71 -28.89 7.02
N LEU A 142 2.08 -29.30 8.12
CA LEU A 142 0.83 -28.70 8.60
C LEU A 142 1.00 -27.20 8.89
N ALA A 143 2.11 -26.79 9.51
CA ALA A 143 2.37 -25.38 9.79
C ALA A 143 2.54 -24.57 8.50
N GLN A 144 3.19 -25.13 7.47
CA GLN A 144 3.27 -24.52 6.14
C GLN A 144 1.89 -24.39 5.49
N GLY A 145 1.08 -25.46 5.52
CA GLY A 145 -0.26 -25.45 4.94
C GLY A 145 -1.19 -24.43 5.61
N LEU A 146 -1.23 -24.40 6.94
CA LEU A 146 -2.02 -23.44 7.71
C LEU A 146 -1.57 -22.00 7.47
N ALA A 147 -0.27 -21.74 7.39
CA ALA A 147 0.25 -20.42 7.02
C ALA A 147 -0.15 -20.03 5.58
N GLY A 148 -0.07 -20.96 4.62
CA GLY A 148 -0.50 -20.74 3.24
C GLY A 148 -1.98 -20.40 3.12
N VAL A 149 -2.86 -21.16 3.78
CA VAL A 149 -4.31 -20.89 3.82
C VAL A 149 -4.61 -19.54 4.47
N SER A 150 -3.93 -19.22 5.59
CA SER A 150 -4.13 -17.95 6.30
C SER A 150 -3.74 -16.76 5.43
N ILE A 151 -2.60 -16.85 4.72
CA ILE A 151 -2.15 -15.84 3.77
C ILE A 151 -3.14 -15.72 2.61
N LEU A 152 -3.62 -16.82 2.05
CA LEU A 152 -4.54 -16.79 0.91
C LEU A 152 -5.85 -16.06 1.26
N ILE A 153 -6.44 -16.36 2.42
CA ILE A 153 -7.66 -15.70 2.90
C ILE A 153 -7.41 -14.19 3.09
N ALA A 154 -6.30 -13.83 3.74
CA ALA A 154 -5.94 -12.43 3.96
C ALA A 154 -5.70 -11.68 2.64
N VAL A 155 -4.97 -12.28 1.70
CA VAL A 155 -4.65 -11.70 0.39
C VAL A 155 -5.91 -11.33 -0.38
N VAL A 156 -6.93 -12.21 -0.44
CA VAL A 156 -8.17 -11.93 -1.18
C VAL A 156 -8.90 -10.72 -0.60
N GLY A 157 -9.03 -10.65 0.74
CA GLY A 157 -9.68 -9.52 1.41
C GLY A 157 -8.93 -8.21 1.21
N TYR A 158 -7.61 -8.21 1.43
CA TYR A 158 -6.77 -7.02 1.23
C TYR A 158 -6.75 -6.56 -0.23
N MET A 159 -6.68 -7.49 -1.18
CA MET A 159 -6.74 -7.16 -2.60
C MET A 159 -8.08 -6.55 -2.98
N ALA A 160 -9.20 -7.07 -2.48
CA ALA A 160 -10.52 -6.53 -2.76
C ALA A 160 -10.64 -5.06 -2.29
N THR A 161 -10.21 -4.76 -1.06
CA THR A 161 -10.22 -3.38 -0.54
C THR A 161 -9.33 -2.45 -1.38
N ASN A 162 -8.14 -2.91 -1.79
CA ASN A 162 -7.25 -2.12 -2.62
C ASN A 162 -7.82 -1.92 -4.04
N ILE A 163 -8.39 -2.95 -4.66
CA ILE A 163 -9.00 -2.85 -5.99
C ILE A 163 -10.22 -1.91 -5.98
N LEU A 164 -11.02 -1.93 -4.91
CA LEU A 164 -12.11 -0.98 -4.71
C LEU A 164 -11.59 0.46 -4.64
N ALA A 165 -10.55 0.71 -3.85
CA ALA A 165 -9.88 2.01 -3.80
C ALA A 165 -9.30 2.44 -5.15
N LEU A 166 -8.71 1.51 -5.91
CA LEU A 166 -8.22 1.78 -7.27
C LEU A 166 -9.36 2.21 -8.20
N GLY A 167 -10.51 1.53 -8.10
CA GLY A 167 -11.71 1.86 -8.85
C GLY A 167 -12.22 3.27 -8.56
N LEU A 168 -12.24 3.68 -7.29
CA LEU A 168 -12.61 5.04 -6.89
C LEU A 168 -11.65 6.09 -7.45
N VAL A 169 -10.34 5.82 -7.42
CA VAL A 169 -9.33 6.73 -7.98
C VAL A 169 -9.47 6.85 -9.50
N ILE A 170 -9.69 5.73 -10.20
CA ILE A 170 -9.89 5.74 -11.65
C ILE A 170 -11.20 6.44 -12.02
N ASP A 171 -12.28 6.22 -11.28
CA ASP A 171 -13.54 6.91 -11.52
C ASP A 171 -13.43 8.42 -11.25
N ALA A 172 -12.72 8.82 -10.19
CA ALA A 172 -12.44 10.23 -9.93
C ALA A 172 -11.71 10.88 -11.11
N VAL A 173 -10.72 10.20 -11.70
CA VAL A 173 -9.89 10.75 -12.78
C VAL A 173 -10.59 10.73 -14.15
N PHE A 174 -11.31 9.65 -14.48
CA PHE A 174 -11.86 9.44 -15.82
C PHE A 174 -13.38 9.60 -15.91
N GLY A 175 -14.11 9.57 -14.79
CA GLY A 175 -15.57 9.68 -14.75
C GLY A 175 -16.31 8.53 -15.43
N ILE A 176 -15.71 7.33 -15.42
CA ILE A 176 -16.23 6.15 -16.15
C ILE A 176 -17.13 5.25 -15.29
N GLY A 177 -17.34 5.60 -14.02
CA GLY A 177 -18.06 4.82 -13.03
C GLY A 177 -17.17 3.81 -12.31
N LEU A 178 -17.42 3.64 -11.01
CA LEU A 178 -16.68 2.74 -10.11
C LEU A 178 -16.48 1.32 -10.68
N GLY A 179 -17.52 0.72 -11.25
CA GLY A 179 -17.46 -0.63 -11.81
C GLY A 179 -16.42 -0.75 -12.93
N TRP A 180 -16.44 0.18 -13.90
CA TRP A 180 -15.44 0.24 -14.96
C TRP A 180 -14.06 0.61 -14.42
N GLY A 181 -13.99 1.49 -13.43
CA GLY A 181 -12.75 1.83 -12.73
C GLY A 181 -12.06 0.61 -12.14
N ILE A 182 -12.80 -0.24 -11.42
CA ILE A 182 -12.31 -1.50 -10.83
C ILE A 182 -11.68 -2.37 -11.92
N TRP A 183 -12.43 -2.65 -12.99
CA TRP A 183 -11.99 -3.57 -14.04
C TRP A 183 -10.85 -3.01 -14.89
N LEU A 184 -10.81 -1.70 -15.13
CA LEU A 184 -9.70 -1.06 -15.83
C LEU A 184 -8.40 -1.15 -15.01
N GLY A 185 -8.44 -0.75 -13.75
CA GLY A 185 -7.26 -0.80 -12.87
C GLY A 185 -6.76 -2.22 -12.64
N MET A 186 -7.68 -3.15 -12.42
CA MET A 186 -7.39 -4.59 -12.31
C MET A 186 -6.80 -5.12 -13.62
N GLY A 187 -7.38 -4.81 -14.78
CA GLY A 187 -6.88 -5.24 -16.08
C GLY A 187 -5.43 -4.81 -16.34
N ILE A 188 -5.11 -3.55 -16.05
CA ILE A 188 -3.74 -3.00 -16.19
C ILE A 188 -2.77 -3.71 -15.25
N THR A 189 -3.15 -3.88 -13.98
CA THR A 189 -2.32 -4.56 -12.97
C THR A 189 -2.06 -6.01 -13.35
N MET A 190 -3.09 -6.72 -13.80
CA MET A 190 -3.01 -8.12 -14.22
C MET A 190 -2.09 -8.31 -15.42
N ALA A 191 -2.14 -7.39 -16.38
CA ALA A 191 -1.40 -7.51 -17.64
C ALA A 191 0.10 -7.69 -17.41
N TYR A 192 0.69 -6.95 -16.45
CA TYR A 192 2.09 -7.13 -16.09
C TYR A 192 2.33 -8.18 -15.00
N ALA A 193 1.41 -8.33 -14.03
CA ALA A 193 1.55 -9.28 -12.93
C ALA A 193 1.52 -10.74 -13.42
N VAL A 194 0.60 -11.09 -14.32
CA VAL A 194 0.47 -12.44 -14.88
C VAL A 194 1.66 -12.76 -15.79
N GLY A 195 2.13 -11.80 -16.58
CA GLY A 195 3.29 -12.00 -17.44
C GLY A 195 4.57 -12.20 -16.63
N GLY A 196 4.94 -11.18 -15.85
CA GLY A 196 6.26 -11.06 -15.25
C GLY A 196 6.36 -11.43 -13.77
N GLY A 197 5.23 -11.67 -13.08
CA GLY A 197 5.22 -11.95 -11.64
C GLY A 197 5.90 -10.85 -10.84
N ILE A 198 6.61 -11.24 -9.79
CA ILE A 198 7.28 -10.28 -8.92
C ILE A 198 8.43 -9.53 -9.62
N VAL A 199 9.02 -10.06 -10.69
CA VAL A 199 10.06 -9.33 -11.46
C VAL A 199 9.46 -8.09 -12.10
N ALA A 200 8.33 -8.22 -12.80
CA ALA A 200 7.62 -7.06 -13.34
C ALA A 200 7.23 -6.10 -12.21
N GLY A 201 6.70 -6.65 -11.11
CA GLY A 201 6.41 -5.93 -9.88
C GLY A 201 7.54 -5.03 -9.41
N ILE A 202 8.74 -5.57 -9.19
CA ILE A 202 9.85 -4.79 -8.64
C ILE A 202 10.26 -3.65 -9.56
N TYR A 203 10.28 -3.88 -10.88
CA TYR A 203 10.62 -2.80 -11.82
C TYR A 203 9.53 -1.73 -11.89
N THR A 204 8.25 -2.10 -11.85
CA THR A 204 7.16 -1.12 -11.78
C THR A 204 7.20 -0.38 -10.44
N ASP A 205 7.43 -1.08 -9.33
CA ASP A 205 7.47 -0.49 -7.99
C ASP A 205 8.62 0.52 -7.85
N VAL A 206 9.76 0.30 -8.52
CA VAL A 206 10.87 1.28 -8.52
C VAL A 206 10.42 2.60 -9.15
N PHE A 207 9.77 2.53 -10.32
CA PHE A 207 9.23 3.72 -10.98
C PHE A 207 8.12 4.37 -10.16
N GLN A 208 7.14 3.58 -9.69
CA GLN A 208 6.00 4.03 -8.89
C GLN A 208 6.46 4.67 -7.57
N GLY A 209 7.37 4.03 -6.85
CA GLY A 209 7.95 4.56 -5.62
C GLY A 209 8.73 5.85 -5.85
N SER A 210 9.52 5.96 -6.92
CA SER A 210 10.21 7.22 -7.25
C SER A 210 9.23 8.34 -7.61
N LEU A 211 8.19 8.05 -8.37
CA LEU A 211 7.12 9.00 -8.70
C LEU A 211 6.45 9.53 -7.43
N MET A 212 6.05 8.63 -6.53
CA MET A 212 5.42 8.95 -5.24
C MET A 212 6.36 9.78 -4.36
N ALA A 213 7.65 9.45 -4.32
CA ALA A 213 8.63 10.21 -3.55
C ALA A 213 8.73 11.67 -4.01
N VAL A 214 8.84 11.89 -5.33
CA VAL A 214 8.89 13.23 -5.91
C VAL A 214 7.59 13.98 -5.66
N ALA A 215 6.44 13.34 -5.89
CA ALA A 215 5.13 13.93 -5.67
C ALA A 215 4.98 14.39 -4.21
N SER A 216 5.37 13.56 -3.24
CA SER A 216 5.24 13.91 -1.82
C SER A 216 6.10 15.10 -1.40
N VAL A 217 7.34 15.19 -1.90
CA VAL A 217 8.21 16.36 -1.65
C VAL A 217 7.59 17.62 -2.24
N LEU A 218 7.16 17.57 -3.51
CA LEU A 218 6.59 18.74 -4.19
C LEU A 218 5.31 19.22 -3.51
N VAL A 219 4.38 18.31 -3.18
CA VAL A 219 3.13 18.66 -2.49
C VAL A 219 3.42 19.31 -1.14
N PHE A 220 4.40 18.81 -0.39
CA PHE A 220 4.77 19.40 0.89
C PHE A 220 5.32 20.83 0.75
N LEU A 221 6.08 21.13 -0.31
CA LEU A 221 6.49 22.52 -0.58
C LEU A 221 5.29 23.44 -0.82
N PHE A 222 4.24 22.96 -1.50
CA PHE A 222 2.99 23.72 -1.67
C PHE A 222 2.18 23.83 -0.38
N THR A 223 2.15 22.79 0.46
CA THR A 223 1.61 22.85 1.82
C THR A 223 2.25 23.98 2.62
N LEU A 224 3.59 24.04 2.63
CA LEU A 224 4.31 25.11 3.33
C LEU A 224 3.98 26.48 2.76
N ARG A 225 3.89 26.61 1.44
CA ARG A 225 3.53 27.88 0.80
C ARG A 225 2.10 28.32 1.15
N ALA A 226 1.14 27.39 1.15
CA ALA A 226 -0.28 27.67 1.38
C ALA A 226 -0.55 28.13 2.82
N GLY A 227 0.13 27.54 3.80
CA GLY A 227 -0.09 27.85 5.23
C GLY A 227 0.93 28.80 5.87
N GLY A 228 1.72 29.55 5.07
CA GLY A 228 2.72 30.47 5.63
C GLY A 228 3.89 29.77 6.36
N GLY A 229 4.24 28.55 5.94
CA GLY A 229 5.23 27.68 6.55
C GLY A 229 4.68 26.87 7.73
N LEU A 230 5.51 26.00 8.31
CA LEU A 230 5.09 25.22 9.50
C LEU A 230 4.78 26.12 10.70
N GLY A 231 5.47 27.27 10.80
CA GLY A 231 5.20 28.29 11.82
C GLY A 231 3.77 28.83 11.69
N GLY A 232 3.40 29.34 10.50
CA GLY A 232 2.04 29.83 10.23
C GLY A 232 0.97 28.78 10.52
N ILE A 233 1.12 27.59 9.90
CA ILE A 233 0.22 26.45 10.11
C ILE A 233 0.03 26.13 11.60
N SER A 234 1.12 26.01 12.35
CA SER A 234 1.03 25.66 13.77
C SER A 234 0.40 26.78 14.60
N THR A 235 0.68 28.05 14.31
CA THR A 235 0.05 29.18 15.01
C THR A 235 -1.46 29.26 14.76
N THR A 236 -1.90 29.10 13.51
CA THR A 236 -3.31 29.06 13.15
C THR A 236 -4.01 27.93 13.89
N ILE A 237 -3.46 26.70 13.82
CA ILE A 237 -4.06 25.54 14.47
C ILE A 237 -4.09 25.71 16.00
N LEU A 238 -3.01 26.18 16.63
CA LEU A 238 -2.99 26.40 18.08
C LEU A 238 -4.00 27.45 18.53
N SER A 239 -4.32 28.43 17.69
CA SER A 239 -5.32 29.46 18.02
C SER A 239 -6.77 28.95 17.90
N GLY A 240 -7.06 28.09 16.92
CA GLY A 240 -8.42 27.63 16.63
C GLY A 240 -8.76 26.24 17.21
N ASP A 241 -7.78 25.34 17.30
CA ASP A 241 -7.94 23.96 17.75
C ASP A 241 -6.62 23.41 18.35
N PRO A 242 -6.24 23.84 19.56
CA PRO A 242 -4.99 23.40 20.20
C PRO A 242 -4.92 21.88 20.41
N GLY A 243 -6.07 21.23 20.60
CA GLY A 243 -6.16 19.78 20.79
C GLY A 243 -5.66 18.98 19.60
N PHE A 244 -5.77 19.53 18.39
CA PHE A 244 -5.29 18.90 17.16
C PHE A 244 -3.78 18.60 17.19
N LEU A 245 -2.98 19.51 17.76
CA LEU A 245 -1.53 19.36 17.93
C LEU A 245 -1.13 18.81 19.30
N GLY A 246 -2.11 18.39 20.11
CA GLY A 246 -1.86 17.69 21.35
C GLY A 246 -1.18 16.33 21.13
N PRO A 247 -0.58 15.73 22.17
CA PRO A 247 0.17 14.48 22.06
C PRO A 247 -0.66 13.29 21.55
N TRP A 248 -1.98 13.35 21.66
CA TRP A 248 -2.92 12.33 21.20
C TRP A 248 -3.81 12.81 20.04
N GLY A 249 -3.62 14.06 19.59
CA GLY A 249 -4.60 14.76 18.77
C GLY A 249 -5.98 14.74 19.43
N HIS A 250 -7.02 14.48 18.64
CA HIS A 250 -8.40 14.35 19.13
C HIS A 250 -8.75 12.93 19.61
N LEU A 251 -7.77 12.02 19.63
CA LEU A 251 -7.98 10.68 20.16
C LEU A 251 -7.81 10.66 21.68
N THR A 252 -8.43 9.65 22.31
CA THR A 252 -8.04 9.26 23.66
C THR A 252 -6.67 8.56 23.62
N PRO A 253 -5.89 8.58 24.71
CA PRO A 253 -4.62 7.87 24.77
C PRO A 253 -4.75 6.38 24.43
N ILE A 254 -5.85 5.74 24.85
CA ILE A 254 -6.12 4.32 24.57
C ILE A 254 -6.34 4.12 23.06
N ALA A 255 -7.10 4.99 22.39
CA ALA A 255 -7.33 4.87 20.95
C ALA A 255 -6.02 5.09 20.15
N ALA A 256 -5.22 6.09 20.51
CA ALA A 256 -3.92 6.35 19.90
C ALA A 256 -2.95 5.17 20.10
N LEU A 257 -2.83 4.64 21.32
CA LEU A 257 -2.02 3.46 21.58
C LEU A 257 -2.56 2.20 20.88
N SER A 258 -3.88 2.08 20.69
CA SER A 258 -4.45 0.98 19.90
C SER A 258 -3.94 1.04 18.46
N PHE A 259 -3.91 2.23 17.84
CA PHE A 259 -3.28 2.40 16.53
C PHE A 259 -1.80 2.01 16.54
N PHE A 260 -1.06 2.41 17.57
CA PHE A 260 0.35 2.02 17.71
C PHE A 260 0.55 0.50 17.67
N PHE A 261 -0.24 -0.24 18.45
CA PHE A 261 -0.10 -1.69 18.51
C PHE A 261 -0.59 -2.36 17.23
N VAL A 262 -1.73 -1.95 16.69
CA VAL A 262 -2.29 -2.53 15.45
C VAL A 262 -1.32 -2.35 14.29
N PHE A 263 -0.84 -1.13 14.05
CA PHE A 263 0.04 -0.83 12.92
C PHE A 263 1.51 -1.18 13.19
N GLY A 264 1.97 -1.05 14.43
CA GLY A 264 3.32 -1.46 14.83
C GLY A 264 3.52 -2.97 14.73
N VAL A 265 2.66 -3.76 15.40
CA VAL A 265 2.77 -5.23 15.37
C VAL A 265 2.37 -5.77 14.00
N GLY A 266 1.30 -5.23 13.40
CA GLY A 266 0.86 -5.64 12.06
C GLY A 266 1.95 -5.51 11.00
N SER A 267 2.73 -4.42 11.04
CA SER A 267 3.80 -4.17 10.06
C SER A 267 4.94 -5.20 10.09
N LEU A 268 5.22 -5.85 11.22
CA LEU A 268 6.21 -6.93 11.30
C LEU A 268 5.76 -8.21 10.59
N GLY A 269 4.45 -8.44 10.55
CA GLY A 269 3.85 -9.67 10.04
C GLY A 269 3.44 -9.61 8.57
N GLN A 270 3.58 -8.46 7.90
CA GLN A 270 3.08 -8.27 6.53
C GLN A 270 3.81 -9.21 5.55
N PRO A 271 3.11 -10.22 4.99
CA PRO A 271 3.76 -11.23 4.17
C PRO A 271 4.33 -10.60 2.89
N HIS A 272 3.69 -9.57 2.35
CA HIS A 272 4.14 -8.89 1.13
C HIS A 272 5.40 -8.05 1.28
N VAL A 273 5.67 -7.52 2.47
CA VAL A 273 6.94 -6.87 2.79
C VAL A 273 8.01 -7.92 3.08
N VAL A 274 7.70 -8.88 3.96
CA VAL A 274 8.64 -9.91 4.41
C VAL A 274 9.14 -10.77 3.25
N HIS A 275 8.26 -11.11 2.31
CA HIS A 275 8.58 -11.89 1.13
C HIS A 275 9.64 -11.21 0.24
N LYS A 276 9.68 -9.87 0.19
CA LYS A 276 10.69 -9.15 -0.60
C LYS A 276 12.11 -9.39 -0.08
N PHE A 277 12.29 -9.66 1.22
CA PHE A 277 13.60 -10.00 1.77
C PHE A 277 14.23 -11.27 1.16
N PHE A 278 13.43 -12.21 0.65
CA PHE A 278 13.92 -13.41 -0.02
C PHE A 278 14.63 -13.09 -1.36
N MET A 279 14.33 -11.93 -1.95
CA MET A 279 14.79 -11.53 -3.28
C MET A 279 16.14 -10.82 -3.27
N LEU A 280 16.63 -10.44 -2.08
CA LEU A 280 17.85 -9.66 -1.94
C LEU A 280 19.08 -10.48 -2.36
N ARG A 281 19.90 -9.93 -3.25
CA ARG A 281 21.13 -10.58 -3.74
C ARG A 281 22.18 -10.77 -2.65
N ASP A 282 22.44 -9.73 -1.87
CA ASP A 282 23.50 -9.72 -0.86
C ASP A 282 22.90 -9.44 0.54
N PRO A 283 22.77 -10.47 1.40
CA PRO A 283 22.21 -10.33 2.73
C PRO A 283 22.99 -9.36 3.63
N LEU A 284 24.29 -9.14 3.38
CA LEU A 284 25.11 -8.23 4.18
C LEU A 284 24.67 -6.77 4.00
N LYS A 285 24.06 -6.44 2.86
CA LYS A 285 23.53 -5.09 2.58
C LYS A 285 22.27 -4.78 3.40
N LEU A 286 21.61 -5.76 4.03
CA LEU A 286 20.46 -5.51 4.92
C LEU A 286 20.78 -4.56 6.08
N ARG A 287 22.06 -4.39 6.46
CA ARG A 287 22.46 -3.39 7.47
C ARG A 287 22.05 -1.95 7.12
N TRP A 288 21.92 -1.66 5.82
CA TRP A 288 21.52 -0.34 5.31
C TRP A 288 20.01 -0.22 5.09
N TYR A 289 19.27 -1.32 5.20
CA TYR A 289 17.83 -1.32 4.99
C TYR A 289 17.09 -0.36 5.95
N PRO A 290 17.38 -0.32 7.28
CA PRO A 290 16.71 0.61 8.19
C PRO A 290 16.82 2.06 7.72
N LEU A 291 18.01 2.50 7.31
CA LEU A 291 18.22 3.86 6.78
C LEU A 291 17.34 4.12 5.55
N MET A 292 17.32 3.19 4.59
CA MET A 292 16.53 3.33 3.36
C MET A 292 15.03 3.39 3.65
N THR A 293 14.52 2.54 4.56
CA THR A 293 13.11 2.57 4.96
C THR A 293 12.74 3.79 5.78
N THR A 294 13.64 4.32 6.60
CA THR A 294 13.41 5.57 7.33
C THR A 294 13.36 6.77 6.38
N LEU A 295 14.24 6.82 5.37
CA LEU A 295 14.17 7.87 4.34
C LEU A 295 12.87 7.77 3.54
N ALA A 296 12.49 6.57 3.13
CA ALA A 296 11.21 6.30 2.48
C ALA A 296 10.02 6.77 3.32
N LEU A 297 10.02 6.49 4.62
CA LEU A 297 9.01 6.98 5.56
C LEU A 297 8.94 8.50 5.57
N ILE A 298 10.07 9.17 5.80
CA ILE A 298 10.13 10.63 5.92
C ILE A 298 9.50 11.25 4.68
N ILE A 299 9.90 10.79 3.49
CA ILE A 299 9.37 11.27 2.22
C ILE A 299 7.86 11.03 2.12
N SER A 300 7.39 9.86 2.55
CA SER A 300 5.97 9.51 2.52
C SER A 300 5.14 10.35 3.49
N MET A 301 5.70 10.66 4.66
CA MET A 301 5.05 11.50 5.67
C MET A 301 4.90 12.94 5.20
N LEU A 302 5.76 13.44 4.29
CA LEU A 302 5.66 14.81 3.81
C LEU A 302 4.27 15.13 3.24
N LEU A 303 3.73 14.27 2.38
CA LEU A 303 2.37 14.44 1.87
C LEU A 303 1.31 14.11 2.91
N TYR A 304 1.44 12.94 3.56
CA TYR A 304 0.49 12.46 4.57
C TYR A 304 0.21 13.52 5.64
N PHE A 305 1.26 13.98 6.30
CA PHE A 305 1.18 14.96 7.37
C PHE A 305 0.93 16.36 6.80
N GLY A 306 1.68 16.73 5.76
CA GLY A 306 1.65 18.07 5.20
C GLY A 306 0.27 18.49 4.72
N VAL A 307 -0.36 17.69 3.86
CA VAL A 307 -1.71 18.00 3.34
C VAL A 307 -2.70 18.07 4.50
N GLY A 308 -2.68 17.13 5.42
CA GLY A 308 -3.61 17.11 6.55
C GLY A 308 -3.54 18.36 7.43
N VAL A 309 -2.33 18.82 7.78
CA VAL A 309 -2.16 20.04 8.59
C VAL A 309 -2.45 21.32 7.79
N ALA A 310 -2.09 21.37 6.50
CA ALA A 310 -2.43 22.53 5.67
C ALA A 310 -3.94 22.68 5.51
N VAL A 311 -4.65 21.61 5.17
CA VAL A 311 -6.11 21.63 5.04
C VAL A 311 -6.75 22.07 6.35
N LYS A 312 -6.30 21.53 7.50
CA LYS A 312 -6.80 21.99 8.81
C LYS A 312 -6.58 23.50 9.02
N SER A 313 -5.37 24.00 8.76
CA SER A 313 -5.05 25.44 8.86
C SER A 313 -5.95 26.29 7.97
N LEU A 314 -6.07 25.90 6.69
CA LEU A 314 -6.89 26.62 5.70
C LEU A 314 -8.38 26.62 6.09
N THR A 315 -8.88 25.55 6.70
CA THR A 315 -10.27 25.52 7.19
C THR A 315 -10.49 26.43 8.40
N LEU A 316 -9.51 26.54 9.30
CA LEU A 316 -9.59 27.44 10.46
C LEU A 316 -9.45 28.91 10.07
N GLU A 317 -8.68 29.22 9.04
CA GLU A 317 -8.55 30.56 8.44
C GLU A 317 -9.79 30.96 7.61
N GLY A 318 -10.70 30.03 7.35
CA GLY A 318 -11.85 30.26 6.45
C GLY A 318 -11.48 30.31 4.97
N ALA A 319 -10.24 29.96 4.61
CA ALA A 319 -9.77 29.89 3.22
C ALA A 319 -10.27 28.63 2.48
N MET A 320 -10.65 27.59 3.23
CA MET A 320 -11.28 26.37 2.73
C MET A 320 -12.51 26.03 3.57
N ALA A 321 -13.60 25.56 2.95
CA ALA A 321 -14.76 25.09 3.69
C ALA A 321 -14.43 23.81 4.49
N PRO A 322 -15.03 23.61 5.68
CA PRO A 322 -14.89 22.36 6.41
C PRO A 322 -15.32 21.16 5.56
N LEU A 323 -14.51 20.10 5.56
CA LEU A 323 -14.76 18.92 4.76
C LEU A 323 -15.86 18.03 5.37
N ALA A 324 -16.85 17.67 4.56
CA ALA A 324 -17.85 16.67 4.93
C ALA A 324 -17.25 15.25 4.96
N ASN A 325 -16.37 14.94 4.00
CA ASN A 325 -15.60 13.71 3.98
C ASN A 325 -14.10 14.04 4.12
N PRO A 326 -13.41 13.57 5.17
CA PRO A 326 -11.99 13.79 5.35
C PRO A 326 -11.12 13.30 4.18
N ASP A 327 -11.54 12.25 3.46
CA ASP A 327 -10.81 11.72 2.29
C ASP A 327 -10.72 12.73 1.13
N HIS A 328 -11.53 13.79 1.16
CA HIS A 328 -11.46 14.89 0.18
C HIS A 328 -10.31 15.86 0.46
N ALA A 329 -9.58 15.73 1.57
CA ALA A 329 -8.48 16.62 1.93
C ALA A 329 -7.41 16.72 0.84
N THR A 330 -6.90 15.58 0.36
CA THR A 330 -5.89 15.57 -0.70
C THR A 330 -6.43 16.07 -2.04
N PRO A 331 -7.53 15.54 -2.59
CA PRO A 331 -8.06 16.04 -3.86
C PRO A 331 -8.32 17.56 -3.85
N LEU A 332 -8.98 18.09 -2.83
CA LEU A 332 -9.34 19.51 -2.77
C LEU A 332 -8.11 20.40 -2.56
N PHE A 333 -7.17 19.98 -1.73
CA PHE A 333 -5.90 20.69 -1.57
C PHE A 333 -5.14 20.77 -2.90
N LEU A 334 -5.01 19.66 -3.61
CA LEU A 334 -4.27 19.61 -4.87
C LEU A 334 -4.90 20.50 -5.94
N LEU A 335 -6.22 20.44 -6.10
CA LEU A 335 -6.92 21.24 -7.12
C LEU A 335 -6.92 22.74 -6.79
N GLY A 336 -7.00 23.11 -5.51
CA GLY A 336 -7.06 24.50 -5.08
C GLY A 336 -5.70 25.18 -4.92
N TYR A 337 -4.67 24.43 -4.52
CA TYR A 337 -3.42 25.01 -4.02
C TYR A 337 -2.15 24.49 -4.73
N THR A 338 -2.29 23.61 -5.73
CA THR A 338 -1.15 23.11 -6.50
C THR A 338 -1.37 23.25 -8.02
N PRO A 339 -0.28 23.26 -8.82
CA PRO A 339 -0.40 23.19 -10.26
C PRO A 339 -1.08 21.89 -10.68
N LEU A 340 -1.93 21.96 -11.70
CA LEU A 340 -2.72 20.82 -12.17
C LEU A 340 -1.88 19.59 -12.57
N ILE A 341 -0.67 19.83 -13.09
CA ILE A 341 0.29 18.76 -13.40
C ILE A 341 0.71 18.00 -12.13
N LEU A 342 0.94 18.70 -11.01
CA LEU A 342 1.28 18.07 -9.74
C LEU A 342 0.10 17.28 -9.18
N ALA A 343 -1.11 17.85 -9.23
CA ALA A 343 -2.33 17.12 -8.88
C ALA A 343 -2.45 15.81 -9.67
N ALA A 344 -2.22 15.87 -10.98
CA ALA A 344 -2.24 14.71 -11.87
C ALA A 344 -1.18 13.64 -11.52
N LEU A 345 0.04 14.06 -11.21
CA LEU A 345 1.10 13.15 -10.75
C LEU A 345 0.71 12.45 -9.44
N VAL A 346 0.07 13.18 -8.53
CA VAL A 346 -0.38 12.62 -7.24
C VAL A 346 -1.52 11.62 -7.45
N PHE A 347 -2.55 11.94 -8.23
CA PHE A 347 -3.63 11.01 -8.54
C PHE A 347 -3.11 9.72 -9.22
N SER A 348 -2.16 9.89 -10.16
CA SER A 348 -1.44 8.76 -10.77
C SER A 348 -0.61 7.98 -9.74
N GLY A 349 0.01 8.69 -8.79
CA GLY A 349 0.75 8.13 -7.65
C GLY A 349 -0.13 7.34 -6.69
N VAL A 350 -1.40 7.70 -6.50
CA VAL A 350 -2.35 6.91 -5.71
C VAL A 350 -2.68 5.60 -6.42
N ALA A 351 -2.94 5.65 -7.73
CA ALA A 351 -3.12 4.43 -8.52
C ALA A 351 -1.85 3.56 -8.47
N ALA A 352 -0.67 4.18 -8.53
CA ALA A 352 0.63 3.52 -8.42
C ALA A 352 0.84 2.77 -7.11
N ALA A 353 0.57 3.45 -6.00
CA ALA A 353 0.58 2.90 -4.65
C ALA A 353 -0.23 1.60 -4.60
N ILE A 354 -1.50 1.70 -4.98
CA ILE A 354 -2.46 0.60 -4.90
C ILE A 354 -2.06 -0.57 -5.82
N MET A 355 -1.67 -0.31 -7.07
CA MET A 355 -1.29 -1.36 -8.01
C MET A 355 -0.03 -2.12 -7.57
N SER A 356 0.94 -1.42 -6.95
CA SER A 356 2.17 -2.05 -6.43
C SER A 356 1.89 -3.01 -5.25
N THR A 357 0.98 -2.60 -4.36
CA THR A 357 0.49 -3.43 -3.24
C THR A 357 -0.28 -4.64 -3.77
N VAL A 358 -1.23 -4.42 -4.68
CA VAL A 358 -2.08 -5.46 -5.29
C VAL A 358 -1.23 -6.50 -6.02
N ASN A 359 -0.23 -6.09 -6.81
CA ASN A 359 0.69 -7.00 -7.48
C ASN A 359 1.51 -7.86 -6.49
N SER A 360 1.96 -7.27 -5.37
CA SER A 360 2.71 -8.02 -4.35
C SER A 360 1.83 -9.10 -3.69
N PHE A 361 0.56 -8.77 -3.43
CA PHE A 361 -0.41 -9.72 -2.88
C PHE A 361 -0.80 -10.82 -3.87
N MET A 362 -1.00 -10.49 -5.15
CA MET A 362 -1.22 -11.46 -6.22
C MET A 362 -0.14 -12.54 -6.24
N ASN A 363 1.11 -12.12 -6.21
CA ASN A 363 2.24 -13.04 -6.29
C ASN A 363 2.30 -14.00 -5.09
N ILE A 364 2.03 -13.50 -3.88
CA ILE A 364 2.08 -14.31 -2.66
C ILE A 364 0.86 -15.21 -2.53
N GLY A 365 -0.33 -14.73 -2.91
CA GLY A 365 -1.51 -15.57 -2.99
C GLY A 365 -1.34 -16.70 -4.01
N ALA A 366 -0.77 -16.40 -5.17
CA ALA A 366 -0.47 -17.41 -6.18
C ALA A 366 0.56 -18.44 -5.67
N ALA A 367 1.60 -18.00 -4.96
CA ALA A 367 2.57 -18.90 -4.34
C ALA A 367 1.93 -19.78 -3.25
N ALA A 368 1.02 -19.21 -2.44
CA ALA A 368 0.30 -19.97 -1.42
C ALA A 368 -0.56 -21.09 -2.03
N MET A 369 -1.28 -20.79 -3.11
CA MET A 369 -2.11 -21.77 -3.82
C MET A 369 -1.29 -22.83 -4.56
N MET A 370 -0.17 -22.44 -5.16
CA MET A 370 0.56 -23.30 -6.10
C MET A 370 1.73 -24.06 -5.50
N HIS A 371 2.33 -23.51 -4.46
CA HIS A 371 3.50 -24.07 -3.82
C HIS A 371 3.18 -24.50 -2.39
N ASP A 372 2.71 -23.59 -1.53
CA ASP A 372 2.65 -23.85 -0.09
C ASP A 372 1.61 -24.90 0.30
N ILE A 373 0.36 -24.73 -0.13
CA ILE A 373 -0.72 -25.66 0.20
C ILE A 373 -0.46 -27.04 -0.43
N PRO A 374 -0.12 -27.17 -1.73
CA PRO A 374 0.13 -28.48 -2.33
C PRO A 374 1.33 -29.22 -1.74
N VAL A 375 2.44 -28.51 -1.45
CA VAL A 375 3.62 -29.10 -0.80
C VAL A 375 3.27 -29.60 0.61
N SER A 376 2.49 -28.82 1.38
CA SER A 376 2.05 -29.22 2.73
C SER A 376 1.23 -30.52 2.75
N LEU A 377 0.53 -30.82 1.65
CA LEU A 377 -0.28 -32.02 1.46
C LEU A 377 0.50 -33.18 0.81
N GLY A 378 1.80 -33.02 0.59
CA GLY A 378 2.63 -34.02 -0.08
C GLY A 378 2.34 -34.16 -1.59
N ARG A 379 1.73 -33.14 -2.20
CA ARG A 379 1.34 -33.11 -3.62
C ARG A 379 1.99 -31.93 -4.35
N PRO A 380 3.32 -31.89 -4.49
CA PRO A 380 4.00 -30.79 -5.18
C PRO A 380 3.55 -30.70 -6.65
N ILE A 381 3.31 -29.49 -7.13
CA ILE A 381 2.79 -29.26 -8.48
C ILE A 381 3.95 -29.16 -9.49
N ARG A 382 3.79 -29.83 -10.62
CA ARG A 382 4.71 -29.68 -11.77
C ARG A 382 4.39 -28.39 -12.53
N ASN A 383 5.42 -27.71 -13.02
CA ASN A 383 5.31 -26.48 -13.80
C ASN A 383 4.65 -25.32 -13.03
N GLU A 384 5.19 -25.01 -11.83
CA GLU A 384 4.69 -23.95 -10.95
C GLU A 384 4.57 -22.58 -11.63
N LEU A 385 5.36 -22.31 -12.67
CA LEU A 385 5.25 -21.05 -13.42
C LEU A 385 3.90 -20.92 -14.13
N PHE A 386 3.52 -21.92 -14.93
CA PHE A 386 2.27 -21.88 -15.69
C PHE A 386 1.07 -21.72 -14.78
N TRP A 387 1.02 -22.55 -13.73
CA TRP A 387 -0.08 -22.51 -12.80
C TRP A 387 -0.05 -21.30 -11.85
N GLY A 388 1.14 -20.77 -11.52
CA GLY A 388 1.28 -19.51 -10.81
C GLY A 388 0.61 -18.35 -11.55
N ARG A 389 0.75 -18.32 -12.88
CA ARG A 389 0.03 -17.37 -13.74
C ARG A 389 -1.48 -17.55 -13.70
N ILE A 390 -1.97 -18.79 -13.74
CA ILE A 390 -3.40 -19.10 -13.63
C ILE A 390 -3.94 -18.67 -12.26
N CYS A 391 -3.28 -19.03 -11.17
CA CYS A 391 -3.69 -18.63 -9.82
C CYS A 391 -3.68 -17.13 -9.64
N THR A 392 -2.71 -16.41 -10.24
CA THR A 392 -2.70 -14.96 -10.28
C THR A 392 -4.00 -14.43 -10.88
N VAL A 393 -4.42 -14.94 -12.04
CA VAL A 393 -5.70 -14.55 -12.68
C VAL A 393 -6.90 -14.88 -11.80
N VAL A 394 -6.96 -16.10 -11.25
CA VAL A 394 -8.10 -16.56 -10.43
C VAL A 394 -8.28 -15.69 -9.19
N ILE A 395 -7.21 -15.45 -8.43
CA ILE A 395 -7.26 -14.62 -7.21
C ILE A 395 -7.63 -13.19 -7.56
N SER A 396 -7.08 -12.66 -8.66
CA SER A 396 -7.37 -11.31 -9.15
C SER A 396 -8.84 -11.11 -9.47
N VAL A 397 -9.43 -12.03 -10.26
CA VAL A 397 -10.83 -11.98 -10.64
C VAL A 397 -11.72 -12.16 -9.41
N ALA A 398 -11.39 -13.08 -8.51
CA ALA A 398 -12.13 -13.26 -7.26
C ALA A 398 -12.12 -12.00 -6.39
N ALA A 399 -10.97 -11.35 -6.24
CA ALA A 399 -10.84 -10.11 -5.47
C ALA A 399 -11.57 -8.92 -6.14
N ALA A 400 -11.54 -8.81 -7.47
CA ALA A 400 -12.26 -7.77 -8.21
C ALA A 400 -13.79 -7.96 -8.13
N LEU A 401 -14.27 -9.21 -8.23
CA LEU A 401 -15.68 -9.52 -8.03
C LEU A 401 -16.12 -9.21 -6.59
N LEU A 402 -15.30 -9.58 -5.60
CA LEU A 402 -15.55 -9.23 -4.22
C LEU A 402 -15.61 -7.70 -4.03
N ALA A 403 -14.66 -6.95 -4.59
CA ALA A 403 -14.64 -5.49 -4.55
C ALA A 403 -15.90 -4.86 -5.17
N GLN A 404 -16.38 -5.41 -6.29
CA GLN A 404 -17.55 -4.90 -6.99
C GLN A 404 -18.85 -5.14 -6.21
N HIS A 405 -18.95 -6.24 -5.46
CA HIS A 405 -20.16 -6.62 -4.73
C HIS A 405 -20.11 -6.24 -3.24
N SER A 406 -18.95 -5.93 -2.69
CA SER A 406 -18.80 -5.75 -1.24
C SER A 406 -19.56 -4.52 -0.73
N GLY A 407 -19.83 -3.51 -1.57
CA GLY A 407 -20.64 -2.31 -1.26
C GLY A 407 -20.12 -1.43 -0.10
N MET A 408 -19.21 -1.97 0.69
CA MET A 408 -18.56 -1.42 1.86
C MET A 408 -17.06 -1.61 1.65
N LEU A 409 -16.30 -0.52 1.80
CA LEU A 409 -14.89 -0.65 2.16
C LEU A 409 -14.85 -1.35 3.50
N VAL A 410 -14.09 -2.44 3.58
CA VAL A 410 -13.51 -2.84 4.85
C VAL A 410 -12.51 -1.74 5.19
N ALA A 411 -12.98 -0.65 5.81
CA ALA A 411 -12.16 0.50 6.24
C ALA A 411 -11.16 0.15 7.36
N PHE A 412 -10.88 -1.14 7.54
CA PHE A 412 -10.00 -1.72 8.54
C PHE A 412 -9.25 -2.95 7.99
N LEU A 413 -8.66 -2.83 6.80
CA LEU A 413 -7.51 -3.66 6.43
C LEU A 413 -6.25 -2.82 6.33
#